data_AF-A0A3R7CKL0-F1
#
_entry.id   AF-A0A3R7CKL0-F1
#
_cell.length_a   1.000
_cell.length_b   1.000
_cell.length_c   1.000
_cell.angle_alpha   90.00
_cell.angle_beta   90.00
_cell.angle_gamma   90.00
#
_symmetry.space_group_name_H-M   'P 1'
#
loop_
_entity.id
_entity.type
_entity.pdbx_description
1 polymer ?
#
loop_
_entity_poly.entity_id
_entity_poly.type
_entity_poly.pdbx_seq_one_letter_code
_entity_poly.pdbx_strand_id
1 'polypeptide(L)'
;MTKKVGRPPAINQAKLAQIKMSFMGGLTDEEACTVVDIDPATLYRYQEKHPEFVKQKKVWKNNVKAHAKYNIAKNIINNHDIKTSKWFLEHRS
;
A
#
# COMPACT_ATOMS: atom_id res chain seq x y z
N MET A 1 24.25 -22.16 -24.45
CA MET A 1 22.82 -22.51 -24.24
C MET A 1 22.03 -21.23 -23.99
N THR A 2 21.37 -20.68 -25.01
CA THR A 2 20.49 -19.50 -24.86
C THR A 2 19.14 -19.97 -24.34
N LYS A 3 18.81 -19.67 -23.09
CA LYS A 3 17.46 -19.90 -22.54
C LYS A 3 16.47 -19.14 -23.41
N LYS A 4 15.48 -19.84 -24.00
CA LYS A 4 14.29 -19.22 -24.59
C LYS A 4 13.54 -18.50 -23.47
N VAL A 5 13.80 -17.20 -23.32
CA VAL A 5 13.06 -16.39 -22.35
C VAL A 5 11.71 -16.10 -22.97
N GLY A 6 10.66 -16.77 -22.50
CA GLY A 6 9.28 -16.43 -22.88
C GLY A 6 8.96 -14.97 -22.53
N ARG A 7 7.83 -14.45 -23.02
CA ARG A 7 7.38 -13.09 -22.69
C ARG A 7 7.46 -12.89 -21.17
N PRO A 8 8.16 -11.84 -20.69
CA PRO A 8 8.27 -11.58 -19.26
C PRO A 8 6.87 -11.49 -18.64
N PRO A 9 6.66 -12.04 -17.43
CA PRO A 9 5.38 -11.92 -16.75
C PRO A 9 5.04 -10.44 -16.55
N ALA A 10 3.77 -10.08 -16.79
CA ALA A 10 3.32 -8.69 -16.73
C ALA A 10 3.54 -8.04 -15.36
N ILE A 11 3.53 -8.86 -14.29
CA ILE A 11 3.98 -8.49 -12.94
C ILE A 11 5.18 -9.36 -12.60
N ASN A 12 6.35 -8.73 -12.53
CA ASN A 12 7.60 -9.33 -12.06
C ASN A 12 7.93 -8.82 -10.65
N GLN A 13 9.04 -9.29 -10.07
CA GLN A 13 9.44 -8.92 -8.71
C GLN A 13 9.66 -7.40 -8.53
N ALA A 14 10.18 -6.71 -9.56
CA ALA A 14 10.40 -5.27 -9.52
C ALA A 14 9.07 -4.50 -9.47
N LYS A 15 8.11 -4.87 -10.33
CA LYS A 15 6.75 -4.30 -10.31
C LYS A 15 6.03 -4.63 -9.00
N LEU A 16 6.21 -5.83 -8.45
CA LEU A 16 5.63 -6.21 -7.16
C LEU A 16 6.12 -5.31 -6.01
N ALA A 17 7.42 -5.01 -5.99
CA ALA A 17 8.01 -4.10 -5.00
C ALA A 17 7.43 -2.68 -5.12
N GLN A 18 7.30 -2.18 -6.35
CA GLN A 18 6.69 -0.86 -6.60
C GLN A 18 5.21 -0.83 -6.21
N ILE A 19 4.42 -1.84 -6.59
CA ILE A 19 3.01 -1.97 -6.19
C ILE A 19 2.88 -1.96 -4.65
N LYS A 20 3.73 -2.71 -3.94
CA LYS A 20 3.75 -2.72 -2.48
C LYS A 20 4.03 -1.32 -1.92
N MET A 21 5.05 -0.63 -2.44
CA MET A 21 5.37 0.73 -2.00
C MET A 21 4.22 1.71 -2.26
N SER A 22 3.58 1.63 -3.43
CA SER A 22 2.38 2.41 -3.76
C SER A 22 1.27 2.20 -2.73
N PHE A 23 0.94 0.96 -2.41
CA PHE A 23 -0.08 0.66 -1.40
C PHE A 23 0.31 1.12 0.00
N MET A 24 1.58 0.97 0.38
CA MET A 24 2.08 1.47 1.66
C MET A 24 2.02 2.99 1.77
N GLY A 25 2.11 3.70 0.64
CA GLY A 25 1.91 5.15 0.50
C GLY A 25 0.44 5.58 0.46
N GLY A 26 -0.51 4.65 0.42
CA GLY A 26 -1.94 4.95 0.44
C GLY A 26 -2.62 5.00 -0.93
N LEU A 27 -1.92 4.63 -2.00
CA LEU A 27 -2.47 4.67 -3.35
C LEU A 27 -3.59 3.63 -3.56
N THR A 28 -4.51 3.94 -4.48
CA THR A 28 -5.55 3.01 -4.95
C THR A 28 -4.96 1.91 -5.83
N ASP A 29 -5.80 0.92 -6.20
CA ASP A 29 -5.36 -0.14 -7.12
C ASP A 29 -5.04 0.45 -8.50
N GLU A 30 -5.83 1.40 -8.97
CA GLU A 30 -5.66 2.10 -10.25
C GLU A 30 -4.36 2.92 -10.25
N GLU A 31 -4.14 3.74 -9.23
CA GLU A 31 -2.92 4.55 -9.11
C GLU A 31 -1.67 3.67 -9.05
N ALA A 32 -1.72 2.57 -8.29
CA ALA A 32 -0.61 1.62 -8.24
C ALA A 32 -0.35 0.96 -9.60
N CYS A 33 -1.40 0.66 -10.36
CA CYS A 33 -1.29 0.13 -11.73
C CYS A 33 -0.66 1.16 -12.68
N THR A 34 -1.05 2.43 -12.58
CA THR A 34 -0.45 3.54 -13.34
C THR A 34 1.04 3.68 -13.05
N VAL A 35 1.45 3.60 -11.78
CA VAL A 35 2.87 3.70 -11.38
C VAL A 35 3.74 2.62 -12.03
N VAL A 36 3.22 1.40 -12.17
CA VAL A 36 3.99 0.26 -12.71
C VAL A 36 3.65 -0.07 -14.16
N ASP A 37 2.88 0.78 -14.83
CA ASP A 37 2.44 0.63 -16.21
C ASP A 37 1.87 -0.78 -16.48
N ILE A 38 0.76 -1.08 -15.81
CA ILE A 38 -0.07 -2.28 -16.07
C ILE A 38 -1.54 -1.89 -16.12
N ASP A 39 -2.33 -2.69 -16.81
CA ASP A 39 -3.78 -2.58 -16.76
C ASP A 39 -4.34 -3.15 -15.44
N PRO A 40 -5.38 -2.54 -14.82
CA PRO A 40 -6.01 -3.06 -13.61
C PRO A 40 -6.45 -4.52 -13.71
N ALA A 41 -6.93 -4.98 -14.87
CA ALA A 41 -7.29 -6.39 -15.07
C ALA A 41 -6.07 -7.32 -14.95
N THR A 42 -4.86 -6.83 -15.22
CA THR A 42 -3.63 -7.59 -14.96
C THR A 42 -3.40 -7.80 -13.47
N LEU A 43 -3.62 -6.75 -12.67
CA LEU A 43 -3.53 -6.83 -11.22
C LEU A 43 -4.61 -7.75 -10.62
N TYR A 44 -5.85 -7.68 -11.12
CA TYR A 44 -6.93 -8.55 -10.65
C TYR A 44 -6.67 -10.03 -10.98
N ARG A 45 -6.23 -10.35 -12.21
CA ARG A 45 -5.82 -11.72 -12.56
C ARG A 45 -4.65 -12.22 -11.72
N TYR A 46 -3.73 -11.33 -11.34
CA TYR A 46 -2.66 -11.69 -10.42
C TYR A 46 -3.21 -12.02 -9.03
N GLN A 47 -4.15 -11.22 -8.51
CA GLN A 47 -4.82 -11.47 -7.22
C GLN A 47 -5.57 -12.81 -7.20
N GLU A 48 -6.25 -13.19 -8.29
CA GLU A 48 -6.93 -14.48 -8.42
C GLU A 48 -5.96 -15.67 -8.31
N LYS A 49 -4.77 -15.53 -8.91
CA LYS A 49 -3.72 -16.57 -8.87
C LYS A 49 -2.90 -16.58 -7.59
N HIS A 50 -2.93 -15.47 -6.85
CA HIS A 50 -2.14 -15.23 -5.63
C HIS A 50 -3.04 -14.74 -4.49
N PRO A 51 -3.92 -15.59 -3.90
CA PRO A 51 -4.81 -15.18 -2.82
C PRO A 51 -4.08 -14.59 -1.59
N GLU A 52 -2.85 -15.05 -1.32
CA GLU A 52 -1.99 -14.51 -0.27
C GLU A 52 -1.63 -13.04 -0.51
N PHE A 53 -1.50 -12.62 -1.77
CA PHE A 53 -1.24 -11.24 -2.14
C PHE A 53 -2.42 -10.34 -1.76
N VAL A 54 -3.67 -10.80 -1.86
CA VAL A 54 -4.85 -10.03 -1.45
C VAL A 54 -4.81 -9.70 0.05
N LYS A 55 -4.42 -10.68 0.88
CA LYS A 55 -4.23 -10.48 2.32
C LYS A 55 -3.11 -9.48 2.60
N GLN A 56 -1.98 -9.61 1.91
CA GLN A 56 -0.84 -8.68 2.07
C GLN A 56 -1.19 -7.26 1.60
N LYS A 57 -1.87 -7.11 0.47
CA LYS A 57 -2.37 -5.83 -0.06
C LYS A 57 -3.18 -5.07 0.99
N LYS A 58 -4.10 -5.77 1.68
CA LYS A 58 -4.91 -5.17 2.74
C LYS A 58 -4.05 -4.63 3.89
N VAL A 59 -3.00 -5.36 4.28
CA VAL A 59 -2.05 -4.92 5.31
C VAL A 59 -1.28 -3.69 4.84
N TRP A 60 -0.76 -3.70 3.61
CA TRP A 60 0.01 -2.57 3.05
C TRP A 60 -0.83 -1.30 2.96
N LYS A 61 -2.08 -1.39 2.52
CA LYS A 61 -2.99 -0.23 2.46
C LYS A 61 -3.32 0.37 3.83
N ASN A 62 -3.19 -0.41 4.91
CA ASN A 62 -3.34 0.11 6.27
C ASN A 62 -2.08 0.82 6.78
N ASN A 63 -0.94 0.69 6.10
CA ASN A 63 0.34 1.22 6.56
C ASN A 63 0.30 2.74 6.74
N VAL A 64 -0.17 3.49 5.73
CA VAL A 64 -0.27 4.96 5.81
C VAL A 64 -1.18 5.40 6.96
N LYS A 65 -2.29 4.68 7.20
CA LYS A 65 -3.20 4.96 8.31
C LYS A 65 -2.53 4.72 9.66
N ALA A 66 -1.74 3.66 9.78
CA ALA A 66 -0.97 3.38 10.98
C ALA A 66 0.07 4.49 11.23
N HIS A 67 0.85 4.87 10.20
CA HIS A 67 1.81 5.97 10.30
C HIS A 67 1.16 7.30 10.65
N ALA A 68 -0.01 7.62 10.07
CA ALA A 68 -0.76 8.82 10.43
C ALA A 68 -1.14 8.83 11.93
N LYS A 69 -1.59 7.69 12.48
CA LYS A 69 -1.87 7.57 13.92
C LYS A 69 -0.61 7.79 14.76
N TYR A 70 0.52 7.19 14.36
CA TYR A 70 1.79 7.40 15.07
C TYR A 70 2.25 8.85 15.02
N ASN A 71 2.11 9.52 13.87
CA ASN A 71 2.49 10.93 13.72
C ASN A 71 1.63 11.83 14.63
N ILE A 72 0.31 11.59 14.67
CA ILE A 72 -0.59 12.31 15.58
C ILE A 72 -0.20 12.06 17.04
N ALA A 73 0.01 10.80 17.43
CA ALA A 73 0.41 10.44 18.79
C ALA A 73 1.75 11.09 19.19
N LYS A 74 2.74 11.04 18.29
CA LYS A 74 4.05 11.67 18.51
C LYS A 74 3.93 13.19 18.69
N ASN A 75 3.07 13.84 17.90
CA ASN A 75 2.82 15.28 18.05
C ASN A 75 2.16 15.60 19.39
N ILE A 76 1.14 14.83 19.80
CA ILE A 76 0.49 14.97 21.11
C ILE A 76 1.51 14.82 22.25
N ILE A 77 2.33 13.77 22.22
CA ILE A 77 3.28 13.44 23.29
C ILE A 77 4.41 14.46 23.37
N ASN A 78 5.06 14.76 22.24
CA ASN A 78 6.28 15.56 22.24
C ASN A 78 6.03 17.05 22.41
N ASN A 79 4.87 17.55 21.94
CA ASN A 79 4.56 18.97 21.95
C ASN A 79 3.46 19.32 22.96
N HIS A 80 2.97 18.35 23.74
CA HIS A 80 1.82 18.51 24.64
C HIS A 80 0.62 19.20 23.96
N ASP A 81 0.34 18.83 22.70
CA ASP A 81 -0.65 19.51 21.86
C ASP A 81 -2.09 19.23 22.34
N ILE A 82 -2.58 20.12 23.21
CA ILE A 82 -3.91 20.02 23.83
C ILE A 82 -5.02 20.05 22.76
N LYS A 83 -4.85 20.84 21.69
CA LYS A 83 -5.85 20.95 20.63
C LYS A 83 -6.02 19.61 19.91
N THR A 84 -4.92 19.04 19.44
CA THR A 84 -4.95 17.73 18.78
C THR A 84 -5.41 16.62 19.75
N SER A 85 -5.05 16.72 21.03
CA SER A 85 -5.51 15.79 22.07
C SER A 85 -7.03 15.80 22.24
N LYS A 86 -7.66 16.97 22.35
CA LYS A 86 -9.13 17.10 22.46
C LYS A 86 -9.84 16.54 21.24
N TRP A 87 -9.42 16.96 20.05
CA TRP A 87 -9.98 16.47 18.79
C TRP A 87 -9.90 14.94 18.69
N PHE A 88 -8.76 14.36 19.09
CA PHE A 88 -8.56 12.91 19.06
C PHE A 88 -9.56 12.18 19.95
N LEU A 89 -9.83 12.66 21.17
CA LEU A 89 -10.80 12.05 22.08
C LEU A 89 -12.24 12.14 21.54
N GLU A 90 -12.60 13.24 20.88
CA GLU A 90 -13.96 13.47 20.35
C GLU A 90 -14.31 12.61 19.12
N HIS A 91 -13.31 12.24 18.30
CA HIS A 91 -13.53 11.62 16.99
C HIS A 91 -13.06 10.15 16.90
N ARG A 92 -12.50 9.59 17.97
CA ARG A 92 -11.95 8.22 18.00
C ARG A 92 -12.60 7.31 19.06
N SER A 93 -13.63 7.77 19.76
CA SER A 93 -14.47 6.95 20.64
C SER A 93 -15.34 5.98 19.85
#